data_AF-A0A7S1MNZ6-F1
#
_entry.id   AF-A0A7S1MNZ6-F1
#
_cell.length_a   1.000
_cell.length_b   1.000
_cell.length_c   1.000
_cell.angle_alpha   90.00
_cell.angle_beta   90.00
_cell.angle_gamma   90.00
#
_symmetry.space_group_name_H-M   'P 1'
#
loop_
_entity.id
_entity.type
_entity.pdbx_description
1 polymer ?
#
loop_
_entity_poly.entity_id
_entity_poly.type
_entity_poly.pdbx_seq_one_letter_code
_entity_poly.pdbx_strand_id
1 'polypeptide(L)'
;GSAPSPPPLASSTDSQFTPADPPNATVPANRSAVARVQSGPCLCAFDIDRTLTGKQGLLESDGCPGNEQHRDVADYAYGGGTLTLSQVGARFQATFCAECYLGIVSHGSASGSEMKGKILGHFQGSGQLPGQYDWSFDCDVSSPLVLECAEGQKQGAVRRILGWYQNNGVEIPDEEVYFFDDRQHNVEPFVGTGFNARQVSCRSQSASVGVCGAEMAEIMPEKGVSICAP
;
A
#
# COMPACT_ATOMS: atom_id res chain seq x y z
N GLY A 1 32.97 76.15 24.62
CA GLY A 1 32.92 75.30 25.82
C GLY A 1 33.27 73.89 25.39
N SER A 2 34.16 73.14 26.02
CA SER A 2 34.45 73.01 27.47
C SER A 2 33.34 72.27 28.21
N ALA A 3 33.66 71.05 28.68
CA ALA A 3 32.95 70.36 29.76
C ALA A 3 33.30 70.99 31.13
N PRO A 4 32.60 70.62 32.21
CA PRO A 4 33.14 69.54 33.06
C PRO A 4 32.10 68.61 33.72
N SER A 5 32.60 67.53 34.30
CA SER A 5 31.97 66.62 35.30
C SER A 5 32.13 67.22 36.74
N PRO A 6 32.02 66.49 37.90
CA PRO A 6 31.61 65.10 38.18
C PRO A 6 30.50 64.92 39.28
N PRO A 7 30.70 64.26 40.46
CA PRO A 7 30.06 62.99 40.89
C PRO A 7 29.17 63.17 42.16
N PRO A 8 28.84 62.19 43.05
CA PRO A 8 29.04 60.72 43.13
C PRO A 8 27.68 59.95 43.36
N LEU A 9 27.46 58.79 44.02
CA LEU A 9 28.26 57.86 44.87
C LEU A 9 27.78 56.38 44.77
N ALA A 10 27.36 55.75 45.88
CA ALA A 10 27.14 54.31 46.14
C ALA A 10 26.30 54.14 47.45
N SER A 11 25.98 52.96 48.05
CA SER A 11 26.35 51.55 47.81
C SER A 11 25.40 50.58 48.58
N SER A 12 25.31 49.30 48.16
CA SER A 12 24.95 48.11 48.98
C SER A 12 23.55 48.04 49.66
N THR A 13 22.98 46.92 50.13
CA THR A 13 23.31 45.46 50.17
C THR A 13 22.08 44.65 49.71
N ASP A 14 22.18 43.70 48.79
CA ASP A 14 22.29 42.25 49.05
C ASP A 14 21.17 41.60 49.90
N SER A 15 20.35 40.75 49.26
CA SER A 15 19.76 39.51 49.81
C SER A 15 19.08 38.71 48.69
N GLN A 16 19.38 37.42 48.61
CA GLN A 16 18.86 36.50 47.59
C GLN A 16 17.48 35.93 47.99
N PHE A 17 16.52 35.87 47.05
CA PHE A 17 15.44 34.86 47.09
C PHE A 17 14.78 34.69 45.71
N THR A 18 14.78 33.47 45.18
CA THR A 18 14.17 33.12 43.89
C THR A 18 12.98 32.16 44.08
N PRO A 19 11.74 32.55 43.69
CA PRO A 19 10.67 31.61 43.41
C PRO A 19 10.75 31.22 41.92
N ALA A 20 11.18 30.00 41.57
CA ALA A 20 10.43 28.73 41.65
C ALA A 20 9.51 28.52 40.43
N ASP A 21 9.98 27.71 39.48
CA ASP A 21 9.26 27.34 38.26
C ASP A 21 8.00 26.50 38.53
N PRO A 22 6.95 26.61 37.67
CA PRO A 22 5.74 25.81 37.79
C PRO A 22 5.98 24.32 37.44
N PRO A 23 5.29 23.38 38.10
CA PRO A 23 5.64 21.96 38.03
C PRO A 23 5.12 21.23 36.79
N ASN A 24 6.04 20.51 36.16
CA ASN A 24 5.90 19.12 35.70
C ASN A 24 4.56 18.70 35.06
N ALA A 25 4.48 18.78 33.72
CA ALA A 25 3.49 18.07 32.91
C ALA A 25 4.18 16.96 32.08
N THR A 26 4.56 15.85 32.71
CA THR A 26 5.11 14.68 32.01
C THR A 26 4.06 14.04 31.08
N VAL A 27 4.19 14.31 29.78
CA VAL A 27 3.61 13.48 28.72
C VAL A 27 4.75 13.06 27.77
N PRO A 28 5.39 11.90 27.99
CA PRO A 28 6.29 11.35 27.00
C PRO A 28 5.46 10.98 25.77
N ALA A 29 5.69 11.68 24.66
CA ALA A 29 5.03 11.44 23.38
C ALA A 29 5.56 10.17 22.69
N ASN A 30 5.66 9.06 23.44
CA ASN A 30 6.08 7.76 22.95
C ASN A 30 4.93 7.10 22.15
N ARG A 31 4.60 7.68 20.99
CA ARG A 31 4.00 6.94 19.90
C ARG A 31 5.07 6.02 19.28
N SER A 32 5.48 5.02 20.06
CA SER A 32 6.04 3.80 19.50
C SER A 32 5.02 3.28 18.50
N ALA A 33 5.28 3.46 17.22
CA ALA A 33 4.57 2.71 16.20
C ALA A 33 4.77 1.23 16.56
N VAL A 34 3.68 0.50 16.78
CA VAL A 34 3.75 -0.95 16.96
C VAL A 34 4.01 -1.55 15.59
N ALA A 35 5.27 -1.43 15.15
CA ALA A 35 5.86 -2.31 14.17
C ALA A 35 5.75 -3.72 14.77
N ARG A 36 4.66 -4.42 14.43
CA ARG A 36 4.60 -5.86 14.58
C ARG A 36 5.75 -6.38 13.73
N VAL A 37 6.78 -6.89 14.39
CA VAL A 37 7.80 -7.68 13.70
C VAL A 37 7.05 -8.84 13.05
N GLN A 38 6.98 -8.83 11.72
CA GLN A 38 6.48 -9.96 10.94
C GLN A 38 7.38 -11.15 11.24
N SER A 39 6.97 -12.01 12.17
CA SER A 39 7.78 -13.10 12.69
C SER A 39 7.65 -14.35 11.82
N GLY A 40 7.79 -14.16 10.51
CA GLY A 40 7.57 -15.15 9.47
C GLY A 40 7.42 -14.49 8.09
N PRO A 41 7.42 -15.28 7.00
CA PRO A 41 7.09 -14.79 5.67
C PRO A 41 5.59 -14.49 5.54
N CYS A 42 5.26 -13.55 4.67
CA CYS A 42 3.89 -13.15 4.32
C CYS A 42 3.68 -13.23 2.80
N LEU A 43 2.42 -13.29 2.35
CA LEU A 43 2.03 -13.22 0.94
C LEU A 43 1.09 -12.04 0.72
N CYS A 44 1.47 -11.09 -0.13
CA CYS A 44 0.56 -10.06 -0.63
C CYS A 44 0.19 -10.34 -2.09
N ALA A 45 -1.09 -10.61 -2.34
CA ALA A 45 -1.65 -10.75 -3.68
C ALA A 45 -2.47 -9.51 -4.06
N PHE A 46 -2.36 -9.08 -5.32
CA PHE A 46 -3.03 -7.87 -5.81
C PHE A 46 -3.82 -8.17 -7.09
N ASP A 47 -4.99 -7.57 -7.21
CA ASP A 47 -5.58 -7.27 -8.52
C ASP A 47 -4.78 -6.16 -9.24
N ILE A 48 -4.97 -5.98 -10.55
CA ILE A 48 -4.34 -4.90 -11.32
C ILE A 48 -5.29 -3.72 -11.54
N ASP A 49 -6.45 -3.98 -12.14
CA ASP A 49 -7.21 -2.98 -12.89
C ASP A 49 -8.15 -2.17 -12.00
N ARG A 50 -7.65 -1.02 -11.54
CA ARG A 50 -8.16 -0.15 -10.45
C ARG A 50 -7.68 -0.50 -9.04
N THR A 51 -6.68 -1.36 -8.96
CA THR A 51 -5.96 -1.69 -7.72
C THR A 51 -4.52 -1.15 -7.80
N LEU A 52 -3.68 -1.75 -8.67
CA LEU A 52 -2.33 -1.26 -8.98
C LEU A 52 -2.35 -0.16 -10.06
N THR A 53 -3.42 -0.06 -10.84
CA THR A 53 -3.72 1.10 -11.69
C THR A 53 -4.74 2.03 -11.04
N GLY A 54 -4.72 3.29 -11.44
CA GLY A 54 -5.85 4.20 -11.30
C GLY A 54 -6.67 4.27 -12.59
N LYS A 55 -7.70 5.12 -12.61
CA LYS A 55 -8.39 5.46 -13.87
C LYS A 55 -7.44 6.22 -14.78
N GLN A 56 -7.46 5.83 -16.05
CA GLN A 56 -6.60 6.35 -17.09
C GLN A 56 -6.76 7.86 -17.20
N GLY A 57 -5.71 8.60 -16.85
CA GLY A 57 -5.69 10.06 -16.85
C GLY A 57 -6.12 10.77 -15.57
N LEU A 58 -6.54 10.09 -14.49
CA LEU A 58 -6.80 10.74 -13.20
C LEU A 58 -5.55 10.79 -12.32
N LEU A 59 -5.14 12.00 -11.96
CA LEU A 59 -3.90 12.30 -11.23
C LEU A 59 -4.16 13.10 -9.95
N GLU A 60 -3.10 13.60 -9.32
CA GLU A 60 -3.15 14.50 -8.14
C GLU A 60 -4.12 15.68 -8.36
N SER A 61 -4.14 16.25 -9.57
CA SER A 61 -5.04 17.32 -10.02
C SER A 61 -6.53 16.97 -9.94
N ASP A 62 -6.85 15.69 -9.99
CA ASP A 62 -8.20 15.14 -10.15
C ASP A 62 -8.68 14.47 -8.85
N GLY A 63 -7.92 14.62 -7.76
CA GLY A 63 -8.21 14.03 -6.46
C GLY A 63 -7.61 12.63 -6.24
N CYS A 64 -6.70 12.17 -7.10
CA CYS A 64 -6.03 10.87 -6.98
C CYS A 64 -4.55 11.03 -6.58
N PRO A 65 -4.25 11.16 -5.28
CA PRO A 65 -2.95 11.62 -4.80
C PRO A 65 -1.84 10.60 -5.09
N GLY A 66 -0.75 11.05 -5.71
CA GLY A 66 0.43 10.23 -6.01
C GLY A 66 0.30 9.25 -7.18
N ASN A 67 -0.79 9.29 -7.96
CA ASN A 67 -0.92 8.53 -9.22
C ASN A 67 0.11 9.00 -10.26
N GLU A 68 0.59 8.08 -11.10
CA GLU A 68 1.62 8.35 -12.12
C GLU A 68 1.19 7.85 -13.51
N GLN A 69 1.31 8.71 -14.54
CA GLN A 69 0.93 8.41 -15.92
C GLN A 69 2.15 8.02 -16.79
N HIS A 70 2.09 6.85 -17.43
CA HIS A 70 3.12 6.40 -18.37
C HIS A 70 2.61 6.52 -19.81
N ARG A 71 2.90 7.67 -20.45
CA ARG A 71 2.36 8.06 -21.77
C ARG A 71 2.63 7.07 -22.90
N ASP A 72 3.73 6.35 -22.81
CA ASP A 72 4.19 5.39 -23.82
C ASP A 72 3.66 3.96 -23.58
N VAL A 73 2.76 3.75 -22.61
CA VAL A 73 2.17 2.44 -22.29
C VAL A 73 0.64 2.51 -22.37
N ALA A 74 0.06 1.64 -23.18
CA ALA A 74 -1.39 1.51 -23.31
C ALA A 74 -2.00 0.73 -22.14
N ASP A 75 -3.19 1.13 -21.74
CA ASP A 75 -4.06 0.41 -20.82
C ASP A 75 -5.47 0.35 -21.44
N TYR A 76 -6.03 -0.84 -21.61
CA TYR A 76 -7.33 -1.05 -22.25
C TYR A 76 -8.49 -1.27 -21.26
N ALA A 77 -8.22 -1.29 -19.95
CA ALA A 77 -9.23 -1.56 -18.93
C ALA A 77 -10.30 -0.45 -18.88
N TYR A 78 -11.58 -0.83 -18.72
CA TYR A 78 -12.71 0.09 -18.55
C TYR A 78 -12.89 1.16 -19.66
N GLY A 79 -12.55 0.82 -20.91
CA GLY A 79 -12.60 1.73 -22.07
C GLY A 79 -11.22 2.30 -22.44
N GLY A 80 -10.25 2.19 -21.53
CA GLY A 80 -8.84 2.36 -21.81
C GLY A 80 -8.33 3.78 -22.03
N GLY A 81 -7.07 3.86 -22.47
CA GLY A 81 -6.30 5.07 -22.65
C GLY A 81 -4.82 4.83 -22.31
N THR A 82 -4.21 5.79 -21.63
CA THR A 82 -2.83 5.71 -21.14
C THR A 82 -2.77 5.07 -19.76
N LEU A 83 -1.84 4.14 -19.56
CA LEU A 83 -1.57 3.53 -18.26
C LEU A 83 -1.33 4.61 -17.19
N THR A 84 -2.12 4.54 -16.13
CA THR A 84 -1.99 5.38 -14.94
C THR A 84 -1.85 4.45 -13.74
N LEU A 85 -0.67 4.40 -13.12
CA LEU A 85 -0.46 3.63 -11.91
C LEU A 85 -1.13 4.32 -10.72
N SER A 86 -1.64 3.52 -9.78
CA SER A 86 -2.09 4.01 -8.48
C SER A 86 -0.88 4.47 -7.65
N GLN A 87 -1.14 5.19 -6.56
CA GLN A 87 -0.10 5.55 -5.58
C GLN A 87 0.74 4.34 -5.14
N VAL A 88 0.08 3.19 -4.93
CA VAL A 88 0.73 1.91 -4.60
C VAL A 88 1.46 1.32 -5.80
N GLY A 89 0.85 1.29 -6.98
CA GLY A 89 1.49 0.78 -8.20
C GLY A 89 2.78 1.50 -8.55
N ALA A 90 2.82 2.83 -8.39
CA ALA A 90 4.00 3.64 -8.68
C ALA A 90 5.12 3.52 -7.61
N ARG A 91 4.77 3.20 -6.36
CA ARG A 91 5.67 3.33 -5.18
C ARG A 91 5.66 2.10 -4.26
N PHE A 92 5.39 0.92 -4.81
CA PHE A 92 5.16 -0.33 -4.09
C PHE A 92 6.17 -0.64 -2.97
N GLN A 93 7.44 -0.30 -3.18
CA GLN A 93 8.55 -0.46 -2.23
C GLN A 93 8.39 0.29 -0.90
N ALA A 94 7.40 1.18 -0.77
CA ALA A 94 7.06 1.88 0.47
C ALA A 94 5.96 1.18 1.30
N THR A 95 5.42 0.05 0.82
CA THR A 95 4.42 -0.76 1.54
C THR A 95 5.08 -1.84 2.41
N PHE A 96 4.35 -2.41 3.39
CA PHE A 96 4.84 -3.59 4.12
C PHE A 96 5.00 -4.82 3.20
N CYS A 97 4.26 -4.88 2.09
CA CYS A 97 4.36 -5.94 1.09
C CYS A 97 5.70 -5.95 0.35
N ALA A 98 6.52 -4.90 0.48
CA ALA A 98 7.91 -4.87 -0.01
C ALA A 98 8.84 -5.90 0.67
N GLU A 99 8.41 -6.56 1.75
CA GLU A 99 9.13 -7.66 2.40
C GLU A 99 8.47 -9.05 2.16
N CYS A 100 7.22 -9.07 1.69
CA CYS A 100 6.43 -10.28 1.46
C CYS A 100 6.74 -10.98 0.13
N TYR A 101 6.34 -12.25 0.02
CA TYR A 101 6.10 -12.90 -1.27
C TYR A 101 4.91 -12.23 -1.97
N LEU A 102 4.96 -12.20 -3.31
CA LEU A 102 3.97 -11.47 -4.10
C LEU A 102 3.12 -12.40 -4.97
N GLY A 103 1.88 -11.99 -5.20
CA GLY A 103 1.00 -12.58 -6.20
C GLY A 103 0.25 -11.52 -6.99
N ILE A 104 -0.18 -11.88 -8.20
CA ILE A 104 -1.14 -11.11 -8.99
C ILE A 104 -2.34 -12.01 -9.29
N VAL A 105 -3.55 -11.47 -9.15
CA VAL A 105 -4.80 -12.11 -9.58
C VAL A 105 -5.71 -11.05 -10.19
N SER A 106 -5.54 -10.76 -11.47
CA SER A 106 -6.43 -9.83 -12.19
C SER A 106 -7.57 -10.57 -12.91
N HIS A 107 -8.69 -9.86 -13.08
CA HIS A 107 -9.72 -10.25 -14.05
C HIS A 107 -9.37 -9.81 -15.48
N GLY A 108 -8.62 -8.71 -15.64
CA GLY A 108 -8.13 -8.28 -16.95
C GLY A 108 -6.91 -9.07 -17.41
N SER A 109 -6.57 -8.89 -18.69
CA SER A 109 -5.36 -9.46 -19.33
C SER A 109 -4.12 -8.57 -19.19
N ALA A 110 -4.21 -7.49 -18.41
CA ALA A 110 -3.17 -6.48 -18.16
C ALA A 110 -2.54 -5.88 -19.44
N SER A 111 -3.38 -5.62 -20.45
CA SER A 111 -3.12 -4.83 -21.67
C SER A 111 -1.89 -5.17 -22.53
N GLY A 112 -1.22 -6.30 -22.29
CA GLY A 112 -0.08 -6.79 -23.07
C GLY A 112 1.26 -6.69 -22.34
N SER A 113 2.35 -6.97 -23.06
CA SER A 113 3.70 -7.11 -22.49
C SER A 113 4.25 -5.82 -21.86
N GLU A 114 3.90 -4.64 -22.38
CA GLU A 114 4.41 -3.36 -21.90
C GLU A 114 3.82 -2.96 -20.55
N MET A 115 2.51 -3.09 -20.37
CA MET A 115 1.84 -2.86 -19.08
C MET A 115 2.23 -3.92 -18.04
N LYS A 116 2.29 -5.20 -18.42
CA LYS A 116 2.84 -6.29 -17.57
C LYS A 116 4.27 -5.99 -17.12
N GLY A 117 5.15 -5.63 -18.07
CA GLY A 117 6.54 -5.29 -17.79
C GLY A 117 6.69 -4.04 -16.92
N LYS A 118 5.82 -3.04 -17.10
CA LYS A 118 5.76 -1.86 -16.23
C LYS A 118 5.39 -2.25 -14.80
N ILE A 119 4.28 -2.95 -14.59
CA ILE A 119 3.79 -3.35 -13.26
C ILE A 119 4.85 -4.19 -12.53
N LEU A 120 5.37 -5.24 -13.17
CA LEU A 120 6.43 -6.08 -12.59
C LEU A 120 7.72 -5.28 -12.33
N GLY A 121 7.99 -4.24 -13.13
CA GLY A 121 9.12 -3.32 -12.94
C GLY A 121 9.08 -2.57 -11.60
N HIS A 122 7.91 -2.17 -11.12
CA HIS A 122 7.76 -1.51 -9.82
C HIS A 122 7.86 -2.48 -8.62
N PHE A 123 7.96 -3.80 -8.87
CA PHE A 123 8.30 -4.82 -7.86
C PHE A 123 9.78 -5.22 -7.88
N GLN A 124 10.59 -4.72 -8.82
CA GLN A 124 11.99 -5.14 -8.93
C GLN A 124 12.83 -4.61 -7.76
N GLY A 125 13.29 -5.54 -6.91
CA GLY A 125 14.04 -5.24 -5.69
C GLY A 125 13.18 -5.01 -4.45
N SER A 126 11.86 -5.23 -4.52
CA SER A 126 10.94 -5.09 -3.38
C SER A 126 9.82 -6.14 -3.45
N GLY A 127 9.73 -6.97 -2.42
CA GLY A 127 8.91 -8.18 -2.42
C GLY A 127 9.53 -9.31 -3.23
N GLN A 128 8.99 -10.52 -3.07
CA GLN A 128 9.56 -11.74 -3.63
C GLN A 128 8.63 -12.34 -4.69
N LEU A 129 9.00 -12.18 -5.96
CA LEU A 129 8.47 -12.93 -7.09
C LEU A 129 9.51 -13.95 -7.58
N PRO A 130 9.10 -15.09 -8.16
CA PRO A 130 10.02 -16.01 -8.82
C PRO A 130 10.67 -15.37 -10.05
N GLY A 131 11.92 -15.73 -10.33
CA GLY A 131 12.73 -15.15 -11.41
C GLY A 131 12.33 -15.53 -12.84
N GLN A 132 11.23 -16.27 -13.02
CA GLN A 132 10.59 -16.52 -14.32
C GLN A 132 9.14 -16.04 -14.25
N TYR A 133 8.81 -15.07 -15.10
CA TYR A 133 7.52 -14.37 -15.10
C TYR A 133 6.53 -14.99 -16.10
N ASP A 134 6.34 -16.30 -16.02
CA ASP A 134 5.28 -16.97 -16.76
C ASP A 134 3.92 -16.53 -16.21
N TRP A 135 2.96 -16.27 -17.10
CA TRP A 135 1.62 -15.83 -16.73
C TRP A 135 0.63 -17.00 -16.74
N SER A 136 -0.13 -17.06 -15.65
CA SER A 136 -1.24 -17.98 -15.39
C SER A 136 -2.56 -17.36 -15.85
N PHE A 137 -3.56 -18.17 -16.21
CA PHE A 137 -4.81 -17.74 -16.85
C PHE A 137 -6.03 -18.52 -16.30
N ASP A 138 -7.25 -18.02 -16.51
CA ASP A 138 -8.52 -18.68 -16.10
C ASP A 138 -8.59 -19.10 -14.61
N CYS A 139 -7.89 -18.37 -13.74
CA CYS A 139 -7.60 -18.74 -12.35
C CYS A 139 -6.78 -20.05 -12.15
N ASP A 140 -6.35 -20.78 -13.18
CA ASP A 140 -5.43 -21.91 -13.04
C ASP A 140 -4.00 -21.41 -12.83
N VAL A 141 -3.22 -22.07 -11.96
CA VAL A 141 -2.02 -21.48 -11.34
C VAL A 141 -0.79 -22.34 -11.56
N SER A 142 -0.05 -22.01 -12.62
CA SER A 142 1.33 -22.50 -12.84
C SER A 142 2.39 -21.56 -12.26
N SER A 143 2.00 -20.34 -11.87
CA SER A 143 2.87 -19.28 -11.35
C SER A 143 2.10 -18.31 -10.42
N PRO A 144 2.77 -17.50 -9.60
CA PRO A 144 2.14 -16.45 -8.80
C PRO A 144 1.49 -15.29 -9.59
N LEU A 145 1.51 -15.31 -10.93
CA LEU A 145 1.09 -14.19 -11.78
C LEU A 145 -0.14 -14.58 -12.62
N VAL A 146 -1.34 -14.40 -12.05
CA VAL A 146 -2.61 -14.88 -12.62
C VAL A 146 -3.41 -13.73 -13.25
N LEU A 147 -3.90 -13.96 -14.46
CA LEU A 147 -4.78 -13.06 -15.22
C LEU A 147 -6.07 -13.78 -15.60
N GLU A 148 -7.01 -13.02 -16.17
CA GLU A 148 -8.26 -13.53 -16.74
C GLU A 148 -9.08 -14.37 -15.73
N CYS A 149 -8.83 -14.17 -14.44
CA CYS A 149 -9.49 -14.88 -13.36
C CYS A 149 -10.87 -14.26 -13.10
N ALA A 150 -11.92 -15.08 -13.05
CA ALA A 150 -13.28 -14.59 -12.93
C ALA A 150 -13.51 -13.84 -11.60
N GLU A 151 -14.29 -12.76 -11.69
CA GLU A 151 -14.74 -11.97 -10.55
C GLU A 151 -15.42 -12.86 -9.49
N GLY A 152 -15.06 -12.68 -8.23
CA GLY A 152 -15.52 -13.51 -7.11
C GLY A 152 -14.94 -14.94 -7.05
N GLN A 153 -13.93 -15.26 -7.88
CA GLN A 153 -13.14 -16.51 -7.81
C GLN A 153 -11.68 -16.31 -7.34
N LYS A 154 -11.25 -15.05 -7.16
CA LYS A 154 -9.84 -14.68 -6.89
C LYS A 154 -9.27 -15.34 -5.61
N GLN A 155 -10.09 -15.55 -4.58
CA GLN A 155 -9.76 -16.31 -3.37
C GLN A 155 -9.27 -17.75 -3.66
N GLY A 156 -9.82 -18.40 -4.69
CA GLY A 156 -9.39 -19.72 -5.13
C GLY A 156 -8.02 -19.69 -5.82
N ALA A 157 -7.73 -18.63 -6.59
CA ALA A 157 -6.42 -18.41 -7.19
C ALA A 157 -5.37 -18.08 -6.12
N VAL A 158 -5.65 -17.18 -5.17
CA VAL A 158 -4.72 -16.85 -4.06
C VAL A 158 -4.39 -18.10 -3.23
N ARG A 159 -5.37 -18.98 -2.97
CA ARG A 159 -5.13 -20.27 -2.28
C ARG A 159 -4.19 -21.19 -3.09
N ARG A 160 -4.28 -21.17 -4.42
CA ARG A 160 -3.35 -21.91 -5.29
C ARG A 160 -1.97 -21.25 -5.38
N ILE A 161 -1.87 -19.92 -5.35
CA ILE A 161 -0.57 -19.19 -5.30
C ILE A 161 0.16 -19.49 -3.98
N LEU A 162 -0.56 -19.55 -2.85
CA LEU A 162 0.00 -20.03 -1.59
C LEU A 162 0.55 -21.46 -1.73
N GLY A 163 -0.23 -22.38 -2.30
CA GLY A 163 0.21 -23.75 -2.58
C GLY A 163 1.41 -23.82 -3.54
N TRP A 164 1.52 -22.91 -4.49
CA TRP A 164 2.68 -22.77 -5.39
C TRP A 164 3.94 -22.41 -4.60
N TYR A 165 3.86 -21.43 -3.69
CA TYR A 165 4.98 -21.04 -2.83
C TYR A 165 5.37 -22.17 -1.86
N GLN A 166 4.40 -22.85 -1.26
CA GLN A 166 4.63 -24.02 -0.39
C GLN A 166 5.35 -25.16 -1.15
N ASN A 167 4.93 -25.46 -2.38
CA ASN A 167 5.61 -26.44 -3.25
C ASN A 167 7.03 -26.03 -3.66
N ASN A 168 7.38 -24.73 -3.56
CA ASN A 168 8.73 -24.19 -3.77
C ASN A 168 9.51 -24.01 -2.45
N GLY A 169 9.04 -24.61 -1.34
CA GLY A 169 9.73 -24.62 -0.05
C GLY A 169 9.48 -23.40 0.84
N VAL A 170 8.43 -22.62 0.57
CA VAL A 170 8.08 -21.42 1.33
C VAL A 170 6.82 -21.64 2.17
N GLU A 171 6.99 -21.86 3.47
CA GLU A 171 5.88 -22.01 4.42
C GLU A 171 5.35 -20.64 4.88
N ILE A 172 4.19 -20.24 4.35
CA ILE A 172 3.44 -19.04 4.77
C ILE A 172 2.15 -19.54 5.45
N PRO A 173 1.82 -19.09 6.68
CA PRO A 173 0.56 -19.43 7.33
C PRO A 173 -0.61 -18.64 6.69
N ASP A 174 -1.81 -19.23 6.66
CA ASP A 174 -3.01 -18.61 6.09
C ASP A 174 -3.25 -17.18 6.62
N GLU A 175 -3.03 -16.96 7.91
CA GLU A 175 -3.22 -15.67 8.56
C GLU A 175 -2.21 -14.58 8.16
N GLU A 176 -1.11 -14.91 7.44
CA GLU A 176 -0.19 -13.93 6.83
C GLU A 176 -0.34 -13.83 5.29
N VAL A 177 -1.46 -14.30 4.75
CA VAL A 177 -1.89 -14.01 3.38
C VAL A 177 -2.81 -12.78 3.35
N TYR A 178 -2.54 -11.86 2.44
CA TYR A 178 -3.26 -10.60 2.24
C TYR A 178 -3.64 -10.43 0.78
N PHE A 179 -4.91 -10.12 0.49
CA PHE A 179 -5.39 -9.79 -0.85
C PHE A 179 -5.93 -8.35 -0.94
N PHE A 180 -5.62 -7.64 -2.02
CA PHE A 180 -6.04 -6.26 -2.26
C PHE A 180 -6.69 -6.13 -3.64
N ASP A 181 -7.89 -5.53 -3.69
CA ASP A 181 -8.74 -5.38 -4.88
C ASP A 181 -9.72 -4.21 -4.68
N ASP A 182 -10.10 -3.47 -5.72
CA ASP A 182 -10.98 -2.30 -5.58
C ASP A 182 -12.47 -2.67 -5.41
N ARG A 183 -12.85 -3.92 -5.69
CA ARG A 183 -14.24 -4.39 -5.71
C ARG A 183 -14.56 -5.26 -4.51
N GLN A 184 -15.61 -4.88 -3.78
CA GLN A 184 -16.21 -5.69 -2.72
C GLN A 184 -16.45 -7.15 -3.15
N HIS A 185 -16.95 -7.39 -4.37
CA HIS A 185 -17.27 -8.72 -4.88
C HIS A 185 -16.05 -9.67 -4.99
N ASN A 186 -14.84 -9.14 -5.08
CA ASN A 186 -13.60 -9.93 -5.06
C ASN A 186 -13.03 -10.12 -3.66
N VAL A 187 -13.35 -9.21 -2.73
CA VAL A 187 -12.83 -9.17 -1.35
C VAL A 187 -13.71 -9.98 -0.39
N GLU A 188 -15.02 -9.83 -0.46
CA GLU A 188 -16.01 -10.49 0.41
C GLU A 188 -15.93 -12.04 0.38
N PRO A 189 -15.64 -12.71 -0.76
CA PRO A 189 -15.45 -14.17 -0.80
C PRO A 189 -14.26 -14.72 0.00
N PHE A 190 -13.39 -13.88 0.56
CA PHE A 190 -12.33 -14.32 1.47
C PHE A 190 -12.84 -14.59 2.90
N VAL A 191 -14.09 -14.23 3.23
CA VAL A 191 -14.67 -14.48 4.55
C VAL A 191 -14.67 -15.99 4.86
N GLY A 192 -14.09 -16.36 6.01
CA GLY A 192 -13.96 -17.76 6.45
C GLY A 192 -12.84 -18.55 5.78
N THR A 193 -12.05 -17.97 4.87
CA THR A 193 -10.93 -18.67 4.20
C THR A 193 -9.65 -18.77 5.05
N GLY A 194 -9.58 -18.09 6.19
CA GLY A 194 -8.38 -17.94 7.02
C GLY A 194 -7.41 -16.85 6.54
N PHE A 195 -7.53 -16.42 5.29
CA PHE A 195 -6.76 -15.31 4.71
C PHE A 195 -7.35 -13.94 5.10
N ASN A 196 -6.54 -12.90 4.93
CA ASN A 196 -6.97 -11.51 5.03
C ASN A 196 -7.24 -10.93 3.63
N ALA A 197 -8.22 -10.04 3.52
CA ALA A 197 -8.49 -9.33 2.26
C ALA A 197 -9.03 -7.92 2.54
N ARG A 198 -8.65 -6.95 1.71
CA ARG A 198 -9.06 -5.55 1.88
C ARG A 198 -9.49 -4.94 0.56
N GLN A 199 -10.65 -4.28 0.59
CA GLN A 199 -11.08 -3.41 -0.48
C GLN A 199 -10.29 -2.10 -0.41
N VAL A 200 -9.75 -1.69 -1.56
CA VAL A 200 -8.92 -0.48 -1.71
C VAL A 200 -9.67 0.59 -2.53
N SER A 201 -9.02 1.73 -2.78
CA SER A 201 -9.58 2.84 -3.55
C SER A 201 -10.83 3.45 -2.89
N CYS A 202 -11.05 3.21 -1.58
CA CYS A 202 -12.32 3.41 -0.89
C CYS A 202 -12.80 4.87 -0.92
N ARG A 203 -11.87 5.83 -0.96
CA ARG A 203 -12.18 7.27 -1.01
C ARG A 203 -12.62 7.75 -2.41
N SER A 204 -12.57 6.87 -3.41
CA SER A 204 -12.77 7.18 -4.83
C SER A 204 -13.71 6.19 -5.55
N GLN A 205 -14.59 5.53 -4.80
CA GLN A 205 -15.54 4.56 -5.33
C GLN A 205 -16.59 5.24 -6.25
N SER A 206 -16.80 4.68 -7.44
CA SER A 206 -17.74 5.15 -8.44
C SER A 206 -18.43 3.96 -9.11
N ALA A 207 -19.74 3.80 -8.86
CA ALA A 207 -20.50 2.61 -9.29
C ALA A 207 -19.85 1.28 -8.85
N SER A 208 -19.38 1.22 -7.60
CA SER A 208 -18.69 0.08 -6.98
C SER A 208 -17.37 -0.34 -7.65
N VAL A 209 -16.72 0.59 -8.34
CA VAL A 209 -15.37 0.48 -8.90
C VAL A 209 -14.54 1.70 -8.46
N GLY A 210 -13.30 1.48 -8.03
CA GLY A 210 -12.37 2.54 -7.68
C GLY A 210 -11.91 3.38 -8.88
N VAL A 211 -11.72 4.68 -8.69
CA VAL A 211 -11.18 5.56 -9.77
C VAL A 211 -9.76 6.03 -9.54
N CYS A 212 -9.25 6.07 -8.30
CA CYS A 212 -7.86 6.47 -8.05
C CYS A 212 -6.89 5.27 -7.98
N GLY A 213 -7.37 4.14 -7.49
CA GLY A 213 -6.55 2.96 -7.22
C GLY A 213 -6.14 2.87 -5.75
N ALA A 214 -5.34 1.87 -5.40
CA ALA A 214 -4.91 1.67 -4.02
C ALA A 214 -4.01 2.81 -3.51
N GLU A 215 -4.29 3.28 -2.30
CA GLU A 215 -3.46 4.23 -1.55
C GLU A 215 -2.54 3.54 -0.53
N MET A 216 -1.43 4.19 -0.16
CA MET A 216 -0.50 3.67 0.87
C MET A 216 -1.16 3.45 2.24
N ALA A 217 -2.18 4.24 2.57
CA ALA A 217 -2.95 4.08 3.81
C ALA A 217 -3.89 2.86 3.80
N GLU A 218 -4.05 2.19 2.67
CA GLU A 218 -4.87 0.99 2.51
C GLU A 218 -4.02 -0.30 2.52
N ILE A 219 -2.73 -0.24 2.14
CA ILE A 219 -1.84 -1.41 2.16
C ILE A 219 -1.26 -1.60 3.56
N MET A 220 -2.05 -2.23 4.43
CA MET A 220 -1.71 -2.53 5.83
C MET A 220 -1.82 -4.03 6.14
N PRO A 221 -1.04 -4.58 7.09
CA PRO A 221 -1.16 -5.95 7.56
C PRO A 221 -2.36 -6.13 8.52
N GLU A 222 -3.53 -5.67 8.09
CA GLU A 222 -4.80 -5.78 8.81
C GLU A 222 -5.33 -7.21 8.72
N LYS A 223 -5.89 -7.73 9.83
CA LYS A 223 -6.37 -9.11 9.90
C LYS A 223 -7.87 -9.21 9.63
N GLY A 224 -8.28 -10.24 8.90
CA GLY A 224 -9.67 -10.47 8.48
C GLY A 224 -10.02 -9.84 7.13
N VAL A 225 -11.32 -9.67 6.88
CA VAL A 225 -11.84 -9.12 5.62
C VAL A 225 -12.45 -7.73 5.86
N SER A 226 -11.89 -6.73 5.18
CA SER A 226 -12.25 -5.31 5.30
C SER A 226 -12.78 -4.77 3.98
N ILE A 227 -14.09 -4.53 3.92
CA ILE A 227 -14.75 -3.86 2.78
C ILE A 227 -14.83 -2.34 3.01
N CYS A 228 -15.00 -1.55 1.95
CA CYS A 228 -15.21 -0.11 2.08
C CYS A 228 -16.52 0.21 2.81
N ALA A 229 -16.60 1.38 3.44
CA ALA A 229 -17.85 1.89 4.00
C ALA A 229 -18.84 2.29 2.86
N PRO A 230 -20.16 2.13 3.06
CA PRO A 230 -21.19 2.61 2.12
C PRO A 230 -21.28 4.14 1.99
#